data_AF-A0A7S1XU28-F1
#
_entry.id   AF-A0A7S1XU28-F1
#
_cell.length_a   1.000
_cell.length_b   1.000
_cell.length_c   1.000
_cell.angle_alpha   90.00
_cell.angle_beta   90.00
_cell.angle_gamma   90.00
#
_symmetry.space_group_name_H-M   'P 1'
#
loop_
_entity.id
_entity.type
_entity.pdbx_description
1 polymer ?
#
loop_
_entity_poly.entity_id
_entity_poly.type
_entity_poly.pdbx_seq_one_letter_code
_entity_poly.pdbx_strand_id
1 'polypeptide(L)'
;GAEAPKAKRRAGAAEAEQPRMNVTNRCWARTAAGRNCGAACSRDDGIPYCKVHFKRGDSAVKVVAHDEHPEIFGNVLVATQDLPKGYKFIYWGDLLRSSELRKRQHAMEHVIEFCPNPYTNQVRGTIDPTAHPEGSVLQYAMMPGPGECVNMAPTWTHFGRYGKNGRTPLAARVYKLTRPVPKGQQISHDYGSGWMECRGIKKMNCGTKKYPMPLKKPRKPRKPRAAAPPEAVEEAAAVAAQ
;
A
#
# COMPACT_ATOMS: atom_id res chain seq x y z
N GLY A 1 47.21 -37.96 8.82
CA GLY A 1 46.12 -37.55 7.92
C GLY A 1 44.82 -37.77 8.65
N ALA A 2 44.10 -36.70 8.97
CA ALA A 2 42.79 -36.78 9.61
C ALA A 2 41.73 -36.37 8.58
N GLU A 3 40.85 -37.29 8.22
CA GLU A 3 39.78 -37.09 7.25
C GLU A 3 38.62 -36.34 7.93
N ALA A 4 38.27 -35.17 7.39
CA ALA A 4 37.16 -34.36 7.90
C ALA A 4 35.80 -34.96 7.49
N PRO A 5 34.77 -34.94 8.37
CA PRO A 5 33.49 -35.56 8.07
C PRO A 5 32.69 -34.74 7.05
N LYS A 6 32.19 -35.42 6.02
CA LYS A 6 31.32 -34.88 4.97
C LYS A 6 30.04 -34.29 5.56
N ALA A 7 29.88 -32.97 5.38
CA ALA A 7 28.67 -32.25 5.74
C ALA A 7 27.45 -32.83 4.98
N LYS A 8 26.47 -33.34 5.73
CA LYS A 8 25.17 -33.75 5.22
C LYS A 8 24.52 -32.56 4.49
N ARG A 9 24.26 -32.74 3.19
CA ARG A 9 23.43 -31.83 2.38
C ARG A 9 22.11 -31.61 3.11
N ARG A 10 21.85 -30.36 3.54
CA ARG A 10 20.55 -29.97 4.08
C ARG A 10 19.50 -30.19 2.99
N ALA A 11 18.44 -30.91 3.37
CA ALA A 11 17.24 -31.09 2.59
C ALA A 11 16.73 -29.74 2.05
N GLY A 12 16.24 -29.76 0.81
CA GLY A 12 15.88 -28.58 0.04
C GLY A 12 14.98 -27.61 0.80
N ALA A 13 15.25 -26.33 0.61
CA ALA A 13 14.33 -25.26 0.99
C ALA A 13 12.95 -25.59 0.43
N ALA A 14 11.95 -25.64 1.31
CA ALA A 14 10.55 -25.78 0.95
C ALA A 14 10.24 -24.83 -0.21
N GLU A 15 9.70 -25.40 -1.28
CA GLU A 15 9.30 -24.69 -2.49
C GLU A 15 8.48 -23.45 -2.10
N ALA A 16 8.91 -22.31 -2.60
CA ALA A 16 8.30 -21.04 -2.28
C ALA A 16 6.82 -21.07 -2.63
N GLU A 17 5.95 -20.92 -1.61
CA GLU A 17 4.52 -20.74 -1.78
C GLU A 17 4.28 -19.65 -2.83
N GLN A 18 3.73 -20.07 -3.97
CA GLN A 18 3.60 -19.20 -5.12
C GLN A 18 2.61 -18.05 -4.79
N PRO A 19 2.83 -16.85 -5.34
CA PRO A 19 1.93 -15.73 -5.17
C PRO A 19 0.50 -16.13 -5.57
N ARG A 20 -0.49 -15.72 -4.77
CA ARG A 20 -1.89 -16.09 -4.99
C ARG A 20 -2.33 -15.65 -6.38
N MET A 21 -2.49 -16.62 -7.28
CA MET A 21 -3.11 -16.37 -8.59
C MET A 21 -4.55 -15.89 -8.37
N ASN A 22 -5.06 -15.04 -9.26
CA ASN A 22 -6.50 -14.76 -9.30
C ASN A 22 -7.24 -16.01 -9.78
N VAL A 23 -7.53 -16.93 -8.85
CA VAL A 23 -8.04 -18.29 -9.13
C VAL A 23 -9.37 -18.26 -9.90
N THR A 24 -10.17 -17.20 -9.72
CA THR A 24 -11.46 -17.06 -10.41
C THR A 24 -11.30 -16.56 -11.86
N ASN A 25 -10.12 -16.03 -12.22
CA ASN A 25 -9.85 -15.39 -13.51
C ASN A 25 -10.88 -14.28 -13.86
N ARG A 26 -11.45 -13.61 -12.84
CA ARG A 26 -12.45 -12.54 -13.01
C ARG A 26 -11.89 -11.18 -12.60
N CYS A 27 -12.32 -10.15 -13.32
CA CYS A 27 -11.96 -8.77 -13.04
C CYS A 27 -12.61 -8.25 -11.74
N TRP A 28 -11.79 -7.67 -10.87
CA TRP A 28 -12.20 -7.15 -9.55
C TRP A 28 -12.64 -5.68 -9.57
N ALA A 29 -12.37 -4.95 -10.66
CA ALA A 29 -12.77 -3.54 -10.78
C ALA A 29 -14.29 -3.38 -10.79
N ARG A 30 -14.76 -2.18 -10.47
CA ARG A 30 -16.14 -1.78 -10.70
C ARG A 30 -16.29 -1.04 -12.02
N THR A 31 -17.48 -1.18 -12.57
CA THR A 31 -17.98 -0.39 -13.70
C THR A 31 -18.40 1.01 -13.23
N ALA A 32 -18.58 1.94 -14.16
CA ALA A 32 -19.09 3.29 -13.86
C ALA A 32 -20.50 3.28 -13.20
N ALA A 33 -21.27 2.20 -13.40
CA ALA A 33 -22.56 1.99 -12.74
C ALA A 33 -22.43 1.38 -11.32
N GLY A 34 -21.22 1.18 -10.82
CA GLY A 34 -20.92 0.65 -9.49
C GLY A 34 -21.11 -0.85 -9.29
N ARG A 35 -21.42 -1.59 -10.36
CA ARG A 35 -21.44 -3.05 -10.36
C ARG A 35 -20.03 -3.61 -10.53
N ASN A 36 -19.75 -4.77 -9.92
CA ASN A 36 -18.53 -5.53 -10.19
C ASN A 36 -18.43 -5.86 -11.68
N CYS A 37 -17.24 -5.72 -12.28
CA CYS A 37 -17.05 -5.98 -13.70
C CYS A 37 -17.27 -7.45 -14.05
N GLY A 38 -16.58 -8.37 -13.38
CA GLY A 38 -16.74 -9.81 -13.61
C GLY A 38 -16.36 -10.32 -15.00
N ALA A 39 -15.82 -9.49 -15.88
CA ALA A 39 -15.24 -9.95 -17.15
C ALA A 39 -14.01 -10.82 -16.89
N ALA A 40 -13.64 -11.67 -17.85
CA ALA A 40 -12.43 -12.47 -17.75
C ALA A 40 -11.17 -11.58 -17.66
N CYS A 41 -10.21 -11.96 -16.83
CA CYS A 41 -8.90 -11.33 -16.81
C CYS A 41 -8.15 -11.66 -18.10
N SER A 42 -7.32 -10.73 -18.55
CA SER A 42 -6.68 -10.80 -19.87
C SER A 42 -5.22 -11.27 -19.84
N ARG A 43 -4.70 -11.68 -18.68
CA ARG A 43 -3.26 -11.85 -18.45
C ARG A 43 -2.93 -12.98 -17.47
N ASP A 44 -1.76 -13.60 -17.70
CA ASP A 44 -1.26 -14.74 -16.91
C ASP A 44 -0.41 -14.31 -15.68
N ASP A 45 -0.19 -13.00 -15.51
CA ASP A 45 0.48 -12.44 -14.34
C ASP A 45 -0.41 -12.42 -13.08
N GLY A 46 -1.69 -12.77 -13.22
CA GLY A 46 -2.63 -12.90 -12.13
C GLY A 46 -3.22 -11.57 -11.66
N ILE A 47 -2.85 -10.43 -12.27
CA ILE A 47 -3.45 -9.13 -11.94
C ILE A 47 -4.95 -9.18 -12.28
N PRO A 48 -5.85 -8.90 -11.32
CA PRO A 48 -7.27 -9.22 -11.48
C PRO A 48 -8.03 -8.12 -12.24
N TYR A 49 -7.52 -7.71 -13.40
CA TYR A 49 -8.17 -6.77 -14.32
C TYR A 49 -8.40 -7.39 -15.69
N CYS A 50 -9.56 -7.10 -16.29
CA CYS A 50 -9.81 -7.36 -17.70
C CYS A 50 -9.07 -6.33 -18.56
N LYS A 51 -9.02 -6.56 -19.88
CA LYS A 51 -8.33 -5.68 -20.84
C LYS A 51 -8.74 -4.20 -20.73
N VAL A 52 -10.00 -3.92 -20.40
CA VAL A 52 -10.52 -2.55 -20.28
C VAL A 52 -10.03 -1.88 -19.00
N HIS A 53 -10.28 -2.49 -17.83
CA HIS A 53 -9.89 -1.93 -16.53
C HIS A 53 -8.38 -1.95 -16.30
N PHE A 54 -7.65 -2.83 -16.99
CA PHE A 54 -6.19 -2.79 -16.99
C PHE A 54 -5.66 -1.51 -17.64
N LYS A 55 -6.32 -1.03 -18.71
CA LYS A 55 -5.92 0.22 -19.39
C LYS A 55 -6.46 1.48 -18.73
N ARG A 56 -7.65 1.43 -18.13
CA ARG A 56 -8.37 2.62 -17.64
C ARG A 56 -8.44 2.73 -16.12
N GLY A 57 -7.98 1.71 -15.41
CA GLY A 57 -8.13 1.62 -13.97
C GLY A 57 -9.55 1.20 -13.56
N ASP A 58 -9.75 1.18 -12.25
CA ASP A 58 -11.03 0.85 -11.61
C ASP A 58 -11.97 2.06 -11.68
N SER A 59 -13.17 1.90 -12.25
CA SER A 59 -14.12 3.02 -12.39
C SER A 59 -14.74 3.46 -11.05
N ALA A 60 -14.46 2.75 -9.95
CA ALA A 60 -14.79 3.17 -8.58
C ALA A 60 -14.11 4.47 -8.15
N VAL A 61 -13.04 4.85 -8.83
CA VAL A 61 -12.25 6.03 -8.53
C VAL A 61 -11.90 6.76 -9.83
N LYS A 62 -11.53 8.03 -9.70
CA LYS A 62 -10.99 8.82 -10.81
C LYS A 62 -9.86 9.70 -10.32
N VAL A 63 -8.93 9.97 -11.22
CA VAL A 63 -7.84 10.92 -11.01
C VAL A 63 -8.35 12.30 -11.42
N VAL A 64 -8.14 13.30 -10.57
CA VAL A 64 -8.45 14.71 -10.84
C VAL A 64 -7.31 15.59 -10.36
N ALA A 65 -7.10 16.74 -10.98
CA ALA A 65 -6.19 17.74 -10.43
C ALA A 65 -6.74 18.24 -9.07
N HIS A 66 -5.85 18.43 -8.11
CA HIS A 66 -6.19 19.03 -6.82
C HIS A 66 -6.73 20.45 -7.05
N ASP A 67 -7.93 20.75 -6.57
CA ASP A 67 -8.67 21.95 -7.00
C ASP A 67 -8.29 23.24 -6.26
N GLU A 68 -7.66 23.14 -5.09
CA GLU A 68 -7.20 24.32 -4.32
C GLU A 68 -5.70 24.64 -4.52
N HIS A 69 -4.83 23.62 -4.53
CA HIS A 69 -3.37 23.73 -4.69
C HIS A 69 -2.78 22.68 -5.67
N PRO A 70 -3.12 22.75 -6.98
CA PRO A 70 -2.62 21.81 -7.98
C PRO A 70 -1.10 21.81 -8.14
N GLU A 71 -0.43 22.94 -7.90
CA GLU A 71 1.02 23.10 -7.97
C GLU A 71 1.78 22.39 -6.84
N ILE A 72 1.11 22.11 -5.72
CA ILE A 72 1.70 21.42 -4.56
C ILE A 72 1.38 19.94 -4.58
N PHE A 73 0.10 19.61 -4.81
CA PHE A 73 -0.39 18.23 -4.67
C PHE A 73 -0.55 17.50 -6.00
N GLY A 74 -0.53 18.20 -7.13
CA GLY A 74 -0.73 17.60 -8.44
C GLY A 74 -2.12 16.98 -8.57
N ASN A 75 -2.14 15.67 -8.82
CA ASN A 75 -3.36 14.90 -8.99
C ASN A 75 -3.73 14.11 -7.74
N VAL A 76 -5.03 14.03 -7.46
CA VAL A 76 -5.61 13.27 -6.35
C VAL A 76 -6.57 12.20 -6.85
N LEU A 77 -6.68 11.11 -6.10
CA LEU A 77 -7.60 10.02 -6.38
C LEU A 77 -8.91 10.20 -5.61
N VAL A 78 -10.03 10.28 -6.32
CA VAL A 78 -11.36 10.56 -5.74
C VAL A 78 -12.33 9.41 -6.02
N ALA A 79 -13.11 9.02 -5.03
CA ALA A 79 -14.19 8.04 -5.20
C ALA A 79 -15.30 8.58 -6.12
N THR A 80 -15.70 7.80 -7.13
CA THR A 80 -16.79 8.16 -8.06
C THR A 80 -18.16 7.72 -7.55
N GLN A 81 -18.18 6.92 -6.50
CA GLN A 81 -19.34 6.26 -5.91
C GLN A 81 -19.06 5.97 -4.43
N ASP A 82 -20.09 5.58 -3.67
CA ASP A 82 -19.91 5.16 -2.29
C ASP A 82 -19.20 3.80 -2.23
N LEU A 83 -18.06 3.76 -1.52
CA LEU A 83 -17.24 2.58 -1.38
C LEU A 83 -17.33 2.03 0.05
N PRO A 84 -17.69 0.74 0.23
CA PRO A 84 -17.79 0.15 1.55
C PRO A 84 -16.40 -0.10 2.16
N LYS A 85 -16.36 -0.16 3.49
CA LYS A 85 -15.18 -0.70 4.20
C LYS A 85 -14.86 -2.09 3.65
N GLY A 86 -13.57 -2.37 3.45
CA GLY A 86 -13.10 -3.63 2.91
C GLY A 86 -13.12 -3.72 1.38
N TYR A 87 -13.59 -2.68 0.67
CA TYR A 87 -13.40 -2.59 -0.77
C TYR A 87 -11.93 -2.75 -1.12
N LYS A 88 -11.62 -3.56 -2.13
CA LYS A 88 -10.25 -3.91 -2.51
C LYS A 88 -9.85 -3.17 -3.76
N PHE A 89 -8.65 -2.61 -3.73
CA PHE A 89 -7.98 -2.02 -4.88
C PHE A 89 -6.71 -2.78 -5.21
N ILE A 90 -6.23 -2.61 -6.43
CA ILE A 90 -5.00 -3.24 -6.93
C ILE A 90 -4.00 -2.14 -7.26
N TYR A 91 -2.92 -2.07 -6.49
CA TYR A 91 -1.75 -1.26 -6.80
C TYR A 91 -0.82 -2.09 -7.68
N TRP A 92 -0.57 -1.70 -8.93
CA TRP A 92 0.18 -2.53 -9.87
C TRP A 92 1.13 -1.72 -10.75
N GLY A 93 2.09 -2.41 -11.36
CA GLY A 93 3.06 -1.76 -12.24
C GLY A 93 4.16 -2.73 -12.66
N ASP A 94 5.24 -2.17 -13.20
CA ASP A 94 6.43 -2.92 -13.57
C ASP A 94 7.04 -3.55 -12.31
N LEU A 95 7.35 -4.85 -12.37
CA LEU A 95 8.10 -5.52 -11.32
C LEU A 95 9.59 -5.28 -11.59
N LEU A 96 10.23 -4.46 -10.78
CA LEU A 96 11.64 -4.10 -10.86
C LEU A 96 12.52 -4.91 -9.90
N ARG A 97 13.76 -5.18 -10.32
CA ARG A 97 14.88 -5.68 -9.50
C ARG A 97 15.52 -4.52 -8.76
N SER A 98 16.19 -4.82 -7.65
CA SER A 98 17.03 -3.84 -6.95
C SER A 98 18.12 -3.22 -7.84
N SER A 99 18.63 -3.97 -8.84
CA SER A 99 19.56 -3.45 -9.84
C SER A 99 18.93 -2.45 -10.82
N GLU A 100 17.65 -2.61 -11.13
CA GLU A 100 16.90 -1.74 -12.05
C GLU A 100 16.42 -0.48 -11.33
N LEU A 101 15.98 -0.62 -10.08
CA LEU A 101 15.57 0.50 -9.23
C LEU A 101 16.69 1.53 -9.06
N ARG A 102 17.94 1.09 -8.85
CA ARG A 102 19.11 1.98 -8.74
C ARG A 102 19.34 2.84 -9.98
N LYS A 103 18.91 2.38 -11.16
CA LYS A 103 19.01 3.15 -12.42
C LYS A 103 17.85 4.13 -12.61
N ARG A 104 16.78 3.99 -11.81
CA ARG A 104 15.56 4.81 -11.87
C ARG A 104 15.43 5.66 -10.61
N GLN A 105 16.44 6.47 -10.30
CA GLN A 105 16.53 7.25 -9.07
C GLN A 105 15.31 8.20 -8.87
N HIS A 106 14.68 8.62 -9.96
CA HIS A 106 13.44 9.42 -9.95
C HIS A 106 12.14 8.60 -9.75
N ALA A 107 12.15 7.29 -9.99
CA ALA A 107 10.96 6.44 -9.83
C ALA A 107 10.68 6.08 -8.35
N MET A 108 11.49 6.57 -7.41
CA MET A 108 11.37 6.19 -5.99
C MET A 108 10.14 6.79 -5.28
N GLU A 109 9.35 7.61 -5.96
CA GLU A 109 8.22 8.31 -5.36
C GLU A 109 6.96 7.44 -5.27
N HIS A 110 6.68 6.66 -6.31
CA HIS A 110 5.46 5.84 -6.42
C HIS A 110 5.73 4.34 -6.27
N VAL A 111 6.92 3.94 -5.83
CA VAL A 111 7.26 2.52 -5.74
C VAL A 111 6.80 1.90 -4.42
N ILE A 112 6.35 0.65 -4.50
CA ILE A 112 6.05 -0.16 -3.31
C ILE A 112 6.78 -1.49 -3.36
N GLU A 113 7.08 -2.05 -2.18
CA GLU A 113 7.74 -3.35 -2.09
C GLU A 113 6.83 -4.49 -2.55
N PHE A 114 7.41 -5.44 -3.27
CA PHE A 114 6.79 -6.71 -3.64
C PHE A 114 7.25 -7.81 -2.69
N CYS A 115 6.36 -8.18 -1.75
CA CYS A 115 6.62 -9.16 -0.69
C CYS A 115 5.59 -10.31 -0.76
N PRO A 116 5.69 -11.19 -1.77
CA PRO A 116 4.66 -12.20 -2.03
C PRO A 116 4.57 -13.29 -0.95
N ASN A 117 5.62 -13.51 -0.16
CA ASN A 117 5.60 -14.42 0.97
C ASN A 117 5.28 -13.65 2.26
N PRO A 118 4.09 -13.88 2.87
CA PRO A 118 3.66 -13.16 4.07
C PRO A 118 4.38 -13.60 5.36
N TYR A 119 5.08 -14.74 5.33
CA TYR A 119 5.74 -15.33 6.51
C TYR A 119 7.20 -14.90 6.65
N THR A 120 7.86 -14.58 5.53
CA THR A 120 9.30 -14.24 5.54
C THR A 120 9.57 -12.73 5.49
N ASN A 121 8.54 -11.91 5.22
CA ASN A 121 8.67 -10.47 4.96
C ASN A 121 9.78 -10.11 3.95
N GLN A 122 10.18 -11.07 3.10
CA GLN A 122 11.31 -10.88 2.22
C GLN A 122 10.88 -10.13 0.97
N VAL A 123 11.48 -8.96 0.76
CA VAL A 123 11.32 -8.17 -0.47
C VAL A 123 11.92 -8.95 -1.65
N ARG A 124 11.10 -9.24 -2.66
CA ARG A 124 11.51 -9.96 -3.89
C ARG A 124 11.59 -9.06 -5.12
N GLY A 125 11.17 -7.81 -4.98
CA GLY A 125 11.24 -6.78 -6.01
C GLY A 125 10.47 -5.54 -5.58
N THR A 126 10.26 -4.66 -6.53
CA THR A 126 9.59 -3.38 -6.32
C THR A 126 8.57 -3.17 -7.44
N ILE A 127 7.35 -2.77 -7.10
CA ILE A 127 6.29 -2.45 -8.06
C ILE A 127 6.40 -0.96 -8.40
N ASP A 128 6.57 -0.64 -9.68
CA ASP A 128 6.66 0.73 -10.22
C ASP A 128 5.47 1.02 -11.16
N PRO A 129 4.49 1.84 -10.74
CA PRO A 129 3.29 2.14 -11.53
C PRO A 129 3.50 3.27 -12.55
N THR A 130 4.67 3.92 -12.58
CA THR A 130 4.90 5.20 -13.26
C THR A 130 4.63 5.12 -14.76
N ALA A 131 4.94 3.99 -15.39
CA ALA A 131 4.71 3.76 -16.82
C ALA A 131 3.23 3.47 -17.17
N HIS A 132 2.33 3.44 -16.18
CA HIS A 132 0.93 3.02 -16.31
C HIS A 132 -0.05 4.04 -15.68
N PRO A 133 0.00 5.33 -16.05
CA PRO A 133 -0.75 6.39 -15.35
C PRO A 133 -2.28 6.21 -15.43
N GLU A 134 -2.83 5.74 -16.55
CA GLU A 134 -4.28 5.56 -16.70
C GLU A 134 -4.79 4.29 -16.02
N GLY A 135 -3.98 3.23 -15.98
CA GLY A 135 -4.37 1.91 -15.50
C GLY A 135 -4.09 1.69 -14.00
N SER A 136 -2.99 2.26 -13.51
CA SER A 136 -2.57 2.17 -12.10
C SER A 136 -2.90 3.45 -11.35
N VAL A 137 -4.19 3.78 -11.33
CA VAL A 137 -4.72 5.02 -10.74
C VAL A 137 -4.44 5.17 -9.24
N LEU A 138 -4.10 4.07 -8.55
CA LEU A 138 -3.77 4.09 -7.13
C LEU A 138 -2.49 4.85 -6.79
N GLN A 139 -1.62 5.10 -7.77
CA GLN A 139 -0.41 5.92 -7.57
C GLN A 139 -0.72 7.38 -7.20
N TYR A 140 -1.95 7.84 -7.43
CA TYR A 140 -2.44 9.19 -7.10
C TYR A 140 -3.20 9.26 -5.76
N ALA A 141 -3.22 8.18 -4.97
CA ALA A 141 -3.81 8.20 -3.63
C ALA A 141 -2.87 8.92 -2.66
N MET A 142 -3.35 9.99 -2.03
CA MET A 142 -2.50 10.91 -1.28
C MET A 142 -2.18 10.43 0.15
N MET A 143 -1.01 10.85 0.65
CA MET A 143 -0.70 10.73 2.08
C MET A 143 -1.47 11.80 2.87
N PRO A 144 -2.27 11.42 3.88
CA PRO A 144 -3.06 12.37 4.65
C PRO A 144 -2.18 13.29 5.50
N GLY A 145 -2.60 14.54 5.64
CA GLY A 145 -1.95 15.53 6.48
C GLY A 145 -2.15 15.34 7.98
N PRO A 146 -1.62 16.27 8.79
CA PRO A 146 -1.70 16.19 10.26
C PRO A 146 -3.13 16.09 10.81
N GLY A 147 -4.12 16.70 10.16
CA GLY A 147 -5.54 16.68 10.54
C GLY A 147 -6.35 15.55 9.90
N GLU A 148 -5.77 14.79 8.99
CA GLU A 148 -6.48 13.85 8.11
C GLU A 148 -6.17 12.39 8.44
N CYS A 149 -6.98 11.48 7.93
CA CYS A 149 -6.91 10.06 8.22
C CYS A 149 -6.65 9.25 6.97
N VAL A 150 -5.81 8.24 7.14
CA VAL A 150 -5.65 7.15 6.18
C VAL A 150 -6.97 6.37 6.09
N ASN A 151 -7.46 6.13 4.88
CA ASN A 151 -8.65 5.33 4.62
C ASN A 151 -8.38 4.01 3.89
N MET A 152 -7.14 3.76 3.47
CA MET A 152 -6.71 2.54 2.79
C MET A 152 -5.46 1.94 3.46
N ALA A 153 -5.40 0.61 3.54
CA ALA A 153 -4.22 -0.10 4.04
C ALA A 153 -3.79 -1.20 3.07
N PRO A 154 -2.49 -1.46 2.93
CA PRO A 154 -2.01 -2.60 2.17
C PRO A 154 -2.44 -3.92 2.83
N THR A 155 -2.53 -4.96 2.02
CA THR A 155 -2.66 -6.34 2.51
C THR A 155 -1.38 -7.12 2.20
N TRP A 156 -1.35 -8.38 2.63
CA TRP A 156 -0.28 -9.32 2.30
C TRP A 156 -0.47 -10.03 0.96
N THR A 157 -1.61 -9.81 0.28
CA THR A 157 -1.88 -10.44 -1.01
C THR A 157 -1.17 -9.68 -2.13
N HIS A 158 -0.37 -10.42 -2.90
CA HIS A 158 0.35 -9.93 -4.06
C HIS A 158 0.07 -10.81 -5.28
N PHE A 159 0.18 -10.21 -6.47
CA PHE A 159 0.09 -10.86 -7.78
C PHE A 159 1.38 -10.66 -8.57
N GLY A 160 1.64 -11.53 -9.55
CA GLY A 160 2.90 -11.59 -10.29
C GLY A 160 3.84 -12.64 -9.72
N ARG A 161 4.73 -13.20 -10.55
CA ARG A 161 5.67 -14.27 -10.20
C ARG A 161 7.10 -13.72 -10.10
N TYR A 162 7.92 -14.35 -9.26
CA TYR A 162 9.34 -14.01 -9.10
C TYR A 162 10.23 -15.26 -9.25
N GLY A 163 11.53 -15.05 -9.42
CA GLY A 163 12.50 -16.13 -9.61
C GLY A 163 13.10 -16.16 -11.02
N LYS A 164 14.05 -17.07 -11.25
CA LYS A 164 14.76 -17.18 -12.55
C LYS A 164 13.87 -17.76 -13.65
N ASN A 165 12.96 -18.68 -13.31
CA ASN A 165 12.15 -19.44 -14.27
C ASN A 165 10.67 -19.07 -14.15
N GLY A 166 10.27 -17.96 -14.78
CA GLY A 166 8.87 -17.54 -14.82
C GLY A 166 8.52 -16.28 -14.04
N ARG A 167 9.49 -15.37 -13.83
CA ARG A 167 9.19 -14.02 -13.36
C ARG A 167 8.26 -13.30 -14.34
N THR A 168 7.23 -12.64 -13.81
CA THR A 168 6.35 -11.79 -14.62
C THR A 168 6.94 -10.39 -14.76
N PRO A 169 6.66 -9.69 -15.88
CA PRO A 169 7.09 -8.30 -16.06
C PRO A 169 6.34 -7.33 -15.13
N LEU A 170 5.14 -7.71 -14.71
CA LEU A 170 4.28 -6.92 -13.83
C LEU A 170 4.06 -7.62 -12.50
N ALA A 171 3.77 -6.83 -11.48
CA ALA A 171 3.31 -7.31 -10.19
C ALA A 171 2.29 -6.35 -9.60
N ALA A 172 1.56 -6.83 -8.60
CA ALA A 172 0.59 -6.02 -7.90
C ALA A 172 0.50 -6.37 -6.42
N ARG A 173 -0.02 -5.42 -5.63
CA ARG A 173 -0.36 -5.58 -4.23
C ARG A 173 -1.81 -5.16 -4.01
N VAL A 174 -2.54 -5.98 -3.25
CA VAL A 174 -3.92 -5.67 -2.89
C VAL A 174 -3.92 -4.68 -1.73
N TYR A 175 -4.68 -3.61 -1.88
CA TYR A 175 -5.02 -2.67 -0.82
C TYR A 175 -6.50 -2.83 -0.47
N LYS A 176 -6.87 -2.48 0.76
CA LYS A 176 -8.27 -2.49 1.20
C LYS A 176 -8.64 -1.20 1.93
N LEU A 177 -9.87 -0.74 1.72
CA LEU A 177 -10.41 0.36 2.51
C LEU A 177 -10.60 -0.08 3.98
N THR A 178 -10.11 0.74 4.91
CA THR A 178 -10.23 0.51 6.36
C THR A 178 -11.50 1.10 6.95
N ARG A 179 -12.19 1.95 6.18
CA ARG A 179 -13.46 2.63 6.50
C ARG A 179 -14.27 2.86 5.21
N PRO A 180 -15.58 3.11 5.29
CA PRO A 180 -16.35 3.55 4.13
C PRO A 180 -15.81 4.88 3.60
N VAL A 181 -15.87 5.07 2.28
CA VAL A 181 -15.49 6.30 1.60
C VAL A 181 -16.66 6.75 0.72
N PRO A 182 -17.39 7.82 1.08
CA PRO A 182 -18.44 8.39 0.26
C PRO A 182 -17.94 8.87 -1.12
N LYS A 183 -18.85 8.88 -2.09
CA LYS A 183 -18.63 9.52 -3.39
C LYS A 183 -18.10 10.95 -3.21
N GLY A 184 -17.08 11.30 -3.97
CA GLY A 184 -16.45 12.62 -3.94
C GLY A 184 -15.36 12.77 -2.87
N GLN A 185 -15.17 11.82 -1.95
CA GLN A 185 -14.03 11.86 -1.04
C GLN A 185 -12.75 11.32 -1.67
N GLN A 186 -11.61 11.81 -1.20
CA GLN A 186 -10.30 11.32 -1.64
C GLN A 186 -9.95 9.95 -1.03
N ILE A 187 -9.21 9.15 -1.79
CA ILE A 187 -8.57 7.91 -1.34
C ILE A 187 -7.17 8.25 -0.82
N SER A 188 -6.83 7.71 0.35
CA SER A 188 -5.58 8.02 1.04
C SER A 188 -4.88 6.76 1.54
N HIS A 189 -3.56 6.73 1.41
CA HIS A 189 -2.73 5.66 2.00
C HIS A 189 -1.51 6.22 2.70
N ASP A 190 -0.96 5.43 3.61
CA ASP A 190 0.30 5.76 4.26
C ASP A 190 1.47 5.42 3.33
N TYR A 191 2.41 6.36 3.19
CA TYR A 191 3.66 6.18 2.43
C TYR A 191 4.77 5.58 3.32
N GLY A 192 4.50 5.42 4.62
CA GLY A 192 5.45 4.89 5.60
C GLY A 192 6.05 5.98 6.48
N SER A 193 6.44 5.58 7.69
CA SER A 193 7.14 6.46 8.64
C SER A 193 8.45 6.94 8.04
N GLY A 194 8.63 8.26 7.95
CA GLY A 194 9.85 8.88 7.45
C GLY A 194 9.88 9.19 5.96
N TRP A 195 8.93 8.72 5.12
CA TRP A 195 9.00 8.98 3.67
C TRP A 195 9.07 10.47 3.34
N MET A 196 8.19 11.27 3.98
CA MET A 196 8.15 12.74 3.84
C MET A 196 9.35 13.40 4.54
N GLU A 197 9.64 12.97 5.78
CA GLU A 197 10.65 13.60 6.64
C GLU A 197 12.07 13.43 6.09
N CYS A 198 12.42 12.25 5.59
CA CYS A 198 13.71 11.98 4.94
C CYS A 198 13.89 12.76 3.62
N ARG A 199 12.82 13.34 3.08
CA ARG A 199 12.83 14.17 1.86
C ARG A 199 12.67 15.66 2.15
N GLY A 200 12.60 16.05 3.43
CA GLY A 200 12.36 17.44 3.82
C GLY A 200 10.97 17.97 3.44
N ILE A 201 10.02 17.08 3.11
CA ILE A 201 8.67 17.47 2.71
C ILE A 201 7.81 17.66 3.96
N LYS A 202 7.24 18.87 4.11
CA LYS A 202 6.32 19.17 5.20
C LYS A 202 4.96 18.50 4.95
N LYS A 203 4.48 17.73 5.92
CA LYS A 203 3.12 17.16 5.87
C LYS A 203 2.08 18.28 5.92
N MET A 204 1.21 18.33 4.92
CA MET A 204 0.09 19.27 4.80
C MET A 204 -1.22 18.50 4.60
N ASN A 205 -2.34 19.08 5.04
CA ASN A 205 -3.65 18.55 4.70
C ASN A 205 -3.90 18.74 3.20
N CYS A 206 -4.39 17.70 2.53
CA CYS A 206 -4.58 17.65 1.08
C CYS A 206 -6.05 17.46 0.67
N GLY A 207 -6.94 17.28 1.65
CA GLY A 207 -8.38 17.35 1.45
C GLY A 207 -8.82 18.77 1.13
N THR A 208 -9.67 18.90 0.11
CA THR A 208 -10.27 20.18 -0.28
C THR A 208 -11.73 20.24 0.12
N LYS A 209 -12.36 21.41 -0.01
CA LYS A 209 -13.81 21.55 0.19
C LYS A 209 -14.60 20.66 -0.78
N LYS A 210 -14.15 20.56 -2.03
CA LYS A 210 -14.80 19.77 -3.08
C LYS A 210 -14.51 18.28 -2.98
N TYR A 211 -13.27 17.94 -2.62
CA TYR A 211 -12.78 16.57 -2.48
C TYR A 211 -12.17 16.38 -1.09
N PRO A 212 -12.98 16.22 -0.05
CA PRO A 212 -12.46 16.17 1.31
C PRO A 212 -11.77 14.84 1.60
N MET A 213 -10.81 14.89 2.53
CA MET A 213 -10.28 13.70 3.20
C MET A 213 -11.00 13.44 4.53
N PRO A 214 -11.06 12.17 4.98
CA PRO A 214 -11.54 11.87 6.32
C PRO A 214 -10.68 12.55 7.38
N LEU A 215 -11.30 13.22 8.35
CA LEU A 215 -10.58 13.91 9.43
C LEU A 215 -10.24 12.96 10.59
N LYS A 216 -9.15 13.27 11.31
CA LYS A 216 -8.86 12.64 12.60
C LYS A 216 -9.92 13.07 13.60
N LYS A 217 -10.41 12.11 14.40
CA LYS A 217 -11.23 12.46 15.57
C LYS A 217 -10.35 13.28 16.53
N PRO A 218 -10.86 14.39 17.10
CA PRO A 218 -10.14 15.12 18.12
C PRO A 218 -9.80 14.15 19.26
N ARG A 219 -8.53 14.13 19.69
CA ARG A 219 -8.14 13.36 20.87
C ARG A 219 -8.87 13.98 22.06
N LYS A 220 -9.68 13.19 22.75
CA LYS A 220 -10.15 13.59 24.08
C LYS A 220 -8.91 13.90 24.94
N PRO A 221 -8.87 15.02 25.68
CA PRO A 221 -7.76 15.30 26.57
C PRO A 221 -7.59 14.10 27.51
N ARG A 222 -6.36 13.57 27.60
CA ARG A 222 -6.07 12.55 28.61
C ARG A 222 -6.32 13.23 29.95
N LYS A 223 -7.20 12.66 30.79
CA LYS A 223 -7.25 13.07 32.20
C LYS A 223 -5.82 13.01 32.73
N PRO A 224 -5.33 14.04 33.44
CA PRO A 224 -4.06 13.95 34.14
C PRO A 224 -4.09 12.65 34.94
N ARG A 225 -3.09 11.80 34.74
CA ARG A 225 -2.90 10.66 35.62
C ARG A 225 -2.72 11.28 37.00
N ALA A 226 -3.63 11.00 37.94
CA ALA A 226 -3.48 11.45 39.31
C ALA A 226 -2.04 11.13 39.73
N ALA A 227 -1.33 12.14 40.25
CA ALA A 227 0.00 11.94 40.78
C ALA A 227 -0.06 10.74 41.73
N ALA A 228 0.89 9.82 41.62
CA ALA A 228 0.98 8.72 42.57
C ALA A 228 1.02 9.32 43.98
N PRO A 229 0.30 8.74 44.96
CA PRO A 229 0.38 9.20 46.34
C PRO A 229 1.85 9.16 46.80
N PRO A 230 2.29 10.13 47.62
CA PRO A 230 3.69 10.33 47.99
C PRO A 230 4.33 9.10 48.68
N GLU A 231 3.53 8.19 49.24
CA GLU A 231 4.02 6.95 49.88
C GLU A 231 4.77 6.01 48.93
N ALA A 232 4.51 6.05 47.62
CA ALA A 232 5.18 5.18 46.64
C ALA A 232 6.57 5.68 46.19
N VAL A 233 6.98 6.89 46.61
CA VAL A 233 8.29 7.48 46.22
C VAL A 233 9.36 7.19 47.28
N GLU A 234 8.98 7.03 48.54
CA GLU A 234 9.91 6.67 49.63
C GLU A 234 10.35 5.20 49.55
N GLU A 235 9.45 4.28 49.18
CA GLU A 235 9.78 2.86 49.07
C GLU A 235 10.75 2.57 47.90
N ALA A 236 10.70 3.37 46.83
CA ALA A 236 11.63 3.25 45.70
C ALA A 236 13.02 3.85 45.99
N ALA A 237 13.12 4.84 46.87
CA ALA A 237 14.40 5.43 47.29
C ALA A 237 15.15 4.52 48.29
N ALA A 238 14.43 3.78 49.15
CA ALA A 238 15.02 2.86 50.11
C ALA A 238 15.62 1.60 49.47
N VAL A 239 15.04 1.10 48.37
CA VAL A 239 15.55 -0.08 47.65
C VAL A 239 16.78 0.23 46.79
N ALA A 240 17.01 1.49 46.40
CA ALA A 240 18.20 1.90 45.65
C ALA A 240 19.44 2.16 46.52
N ALA A 241 19.31 2.08 47.84
CA ALA A 241 20.36 2.34 48.82
C ALA A 241 20.86 1.06 49.54
N GLN A 242 20.43 -0.12 49.11
CA GLN A 242 20.96 -1.43 49.53
C GLN A 242 21.75 -2.08 48.38
#